data_AF-A0A8C7BED4-F1
#
_entry.id   AF-A0A8C7BED4-F1
#
_cell.length_a   1.000
_cell.length_b   1.000
_cell.length_c   1.000
_cell.angle_alpha   90.00
_cell.angle_beta   90.00
_cell.angle_gamma   90.00
#
_symmetry.space_group_name_H-M   'P 1'
#
loop_
_entity.id
_entity.type
_entity.pdbx_description
1 polymer ?
#
loop_
_entity_poly.entity_id
_entity_poly.type
_entity_poly.pdbx_seq_one_letter_code
_entity_poly.pdbx_strand_id
1 'polypeptide(L)'
;MQLALENMTKSTELEEAYQDAASNVLLAICRHSWRVVARHLETEVLTGVFPHRSLLYVMGILTSTENFLKVEGASAPALPTPLCSQMAVKSVQFLNTDAWYKALLLALTKPDQTCQEQPPEKAFLFIYYGLILQAEDNSTTVRAHLRSLLDTSHQWPKQREGIALTIGLAAVRHLDHVWAVLEQFGQSTPIKWSLQSFCLQNSEDPRWKWASSTVLLAYGQVAARAKAHILPWADNILSRMVFYFHYSSWDETLKQSFLTAVLMLVGAISRNEGAHSYEFSQISELLECLMVLMEKEPQDTLCTSTRQQAIHIVASLCKLRPPLDLERKSRVLSVCLHSVLALPLQDVLEKHTCLFLEPPNIQVRGWDRVPFSERGPSSAPSCSWLGRGCGPPTPCRQS
;
A
#
# COMPACT_ATOMS: atom_id res chain seq x y z
N MET A 1 4.93 -36.45 -5.05
CA MET A 1 4.24 -35.17 -4.75
C MET A 1 3.35 -35.33 -3.53
N GLN A 2 2.34 -36.20 -3.56
CA GLN A 2 1.39 -36.41 -2.45
C GLN A 2 2.05 -36.61 -1.07
N LEU A 3 3.02 -37.53 -0.95
CA LEU A 3 3.80 -37.73 0.29
C LEU A 3 4.56 -36.50 0.80
N ALA A 4 5.00 -35.60 -0.09
CA ALA A 4 5.70 -34.39 0.33
C ALA A 4 4.71 -33.37 0.91
N LEU A 5 3.54 -33.19 0.28
CA LEU A 5 2.53 -32.25 0.77
C LEU A 5 1.84 -32.74 2.06
N GLU A 6 1.56 -34.04 2.17
CA GLU A 6 1.01 -34.66 3.40
C GLU A 6 1.96 -34.55 4.61
N ASN A 7 3.28 -34.44 4.37
CA ASN A 7 4.26 -34.26 5.44
C ASN A 7 4.52 -32.78 5.77
N MET A 8 4.22 -31.83 4.88
CA MET A 8 4.37 -30.39 5.14
C MET A 8 3.35 -29.83 6.15
N THR A 9 2.24 -30.53 6.36
CA THR A 9 1.18 -30.14 7.29
C THR A 9 1.34 -30.76 8.69
N LYS A 10 2.37 -31.59 8.89
CA LYS A 10 2.68 -32.19 10.21
C LYS A 10 3.44 -31.19 11.07
N SER A 11 2.96 -30.97 12.28
CA SER A 11 3.65 -30.12 13.27
C SER A 11 4.93 -30.80 13.74
N THR A 12 6.08 -30.19 13.43
CA THR A 12 7.39 -30.59 13.95
C THR A 12 8.01 -29.42 14.70
N GLU A 13 8.76 -29.68 15.77
CA GLU A 13 9.55 -28.67 16.53
C GLU A 13 10.74 -28.09 15.72
N LEU A 14 10.79 -28.31 14.41
CA LEU A 14 11.84 -27.83 13.53
C LEU A 14 11.78 -26.30 13.39
N GLU A 15 12.96 -25.68 13.36
CA GLU A 15 13.12 -24.24 13.12
C GLU A 15 12.44 -23.80 11.82
N GLU A 16 11.90 -22.57 11.80
CA GLU A 16 11.19 -21.99 10.65
C GLU A 16 11.99 -22.09 9.35
N ALA A 17 13.32 -21.97 9.41
CA ALA A 17 14.23 -22.11 8.27
C ALA A 17 14.17 -23.49 7.59
N TYR A 18 14.03 -24.58 8.35
CA TYR A 18 13.91 -25.93 7.76
C TYR A 18 12.57 -26.13 7.07
N GLN A 19 11.50 -25.57 7.65
CA GLN A 19 10.18 -25.61 7.04
C GLN A 19 10.13 -24.79 5.75
N ASP A 20 10.81 -23.65 5.73
CA ASP A 20 10.90 -22.78 4.55
C ASP A 20 11.72 -23.46 3.46
N ALA A 21 12.84 -24.12 3.80
CA ALA A 21 13.63 -24.91 2.85
C ALA A 21 12.82 -26.06 2.23
N ALA A 22 12.05 -26.81 3.02
CA ALA A 22 11.16 -27.85 2.52
C ALA A 22 10.05 -27.27 1.62
N SER A 23 9.47 -26.13 2.02
CA SER A 23 8.46 -25.40 1.24
C SER A 23 9.00 -24.89 -0.10
N ASN A 24 10.28 -24.48 -0.14
CA ASN A 24 10.96 -24.05 -1.35
C ASN A 24 11.14 -25.18 -2.37
N VAL A 25 11.25 -26.44 -1.92
CA VAL A 25 11.22 -27.60 -2.84
C VAL A 25 9.86 -27.70 -3.52
N LEU A 26 8.76 -27.50 -2.79
CA LEU A 26 7.42 -27.48 -3.39
C LEU A 26 7.28 -26.32 -4.38
N LEU A 27 7.77 -25.13 -4.04
CA LEU A 27 7.77 -23.96 -4.93
C LEU A 27 8.57 -24.20 -6.22
N ALA A 28 9.71 -24.90 -6.15
CA ALA A 28 10.46 -25.30 -7.33
C ALA A 28 9.67 -26.27 -8.21
N ILE A 29 8.95 -27.22 -7.61
CA ILE A 29 8.07 -28.16 -8.32
C ILE A 29 6.85 -27.43 -8.93
N CYS A 30 6.30 -26.41 -8.25
CA CYS A 30 5.19 -25.59 -8.76
C CYS A 30 5.48 -25.02 -10.14
N ARG A 31 6.73 -24.63 -10.42
CA ARG A 31 7.15 -24.08 -11.73
C ARG A 31 6.83 -25.01 -12.90
N HIS A 32 6.85 -26.32 -12.67
CA HIS A 32 6.63 -27.34 -13.70
C HIS A 32 5.26 -28.02 -13.60
N SER A 33 4.57 -27.91 -12.46
CA SER A 33 3.33 -28.67 -12.18
C SER A 33 2.23 -27.85 -11.51
N TRP A 34 2.14 -26.55 -11.85
CA TRP A 34 1.21 -25.58 -11.26
C TRP A 34 -0.22 -26.11 -11.04
N ARG A 35 -0.86 -26.69 -12.06
CA ARG A 35 -2.27 -27.12 -11.98
C ARG A 35 -2.51 -28.16 -10.89
N VAL A 36 -1.56 -29.07 -10.69
CA VAL A 36 -1.69 -30.15 -9.71
C VAL A 36 -1.44 -29.61 -8.31
N VAL A 37 -0.45 -28.73 -8.16
CA VAL A 37 -0.15 -28.10 -6.87
C VAL A 37 -1.28 -27.16 -6.45
N ALA A 38 -1.79 -26.31 -7.35
CA ALA A 38 -2.91 -25.41 -7.09
C ALA A 38 -4.16 -26.14 -6.55
N ARG A 39 -4.55 -27.27 -7.15
CA ARG A 39 -5.68 -28.08 -6.69
C ARG A 39 -5.45 -28.65 -5.29
N HIS A 40 -4.23 -29.08 -5.00
CA HIS A 40 -3.91 -29.60 -3.68
C HIS A 40 -3.88 -28.49 -2.63
N LEU A 41 -3.24 -27.35 -2.92
CA LEU A 41 -3.24 -26.18 -2.03
C LEU A 41 -4.66 -25.72 -1.72
N GLU A 42 -5.55 -25.68 -2.72
CA GLU A 42 -6.97 -25.40 -2.52
C GLU A 42 -7.63 -26.42 -1.59
N THR A 43 -7.37 -27.72 -1.79
CA THR A 43 -7.95 -28.79 -0.96
C THR A 43 -7.53 -28.66 0.50
N GLU A 44 -6.24 -28.42 0.76
CA GLU A 44 -5.68 -28.31 2.11
C GLU A 44 -6.18 -27.06 2.85
N VAL A 45 -6.30 -25.92 2.16
CA VAL A 45 -6.81 -24.68 2.76
C VAL A 45 -8.31 -24.78 3.09
N LEU A 46 -9.06 -25.61 2.36
CA LEU A 46 -10.51 -25.74 2.48
C LEU A 46 -10.95 -26.90 3.40
N THR A 47 -10.04 -27.44 4.21
CA THR A 47 -10.35 -28.51 5.19
C THR A 47 -11.20 -28.05 6.38
N GLY A 48 -11.34 -26.73 6.60
CA GLY A 48 -11.98 -26.15 7.78
C GLY A 48 -11.10 -26.11 9.02
N VAL A 49 -9.91 -26.71 8.96
CA VAL A 49 -8.83 -26.51 9.93
C VAL A 49 -8.00 -25.31 9.47
N PHE A 50 -7.47 -24.52 10.41
CA PHE A 50 -6.63 -23.39 10.06
C PHE A 50 -5.35 -23.86 9.33
N PRO A 51 -5.00 -23.29 8.17
CA PRO A 51 -3.85 -23.74 7.38
C PRO A 51 -2.53 -23.70 8.16
N HIS A 52 -1.69 -24.74 7.97
CA HIS A 52 -0.35 -24.78 8.56
C HIS A 52 0.55 -23.65 8.02
N ARG A 53 1.51 -23.18 8.82
CA ARG A 53 2.44 -22.09 8.44
C ARG A 53 3.12 -22.32 7.09
N SER A 54 3.64 -23.52 6.85
CA SER A 54 4.33 -23.86 5.59
C SER A 54 3.44 -23.70 4.37
N LEU A 55 2.15 -24.03 4.49
CA LEU A 55 1.18 -23.83 3.42
C LEU A 55 0.95 -22.33 3.14
N LEU A 56 0.80 -21.54 4.20
CA LEU A 56 0.68 -20.09 4.11
C LEU A 56 1.95 -19.43 3.53
N TYR A 57 3.13 -19.94 3.87
CA TYR A 57 4.41 -19.49 3.33
C TYR A 57 4.48 -19.73 1.82
N VAL A 58 4.15 -20.94 1.36
CA VAL A 58 4.10 -21.28 -0.07
C VAL A 58 3.13 -20.34 -0.79
N MET A 59 1.94 -20.12 -0.22
CA MET A 59 0.96 -19.18 -0.78
C MET A 59 1.48 -17.73 -0.80
N GLY A 60 2.21 -17.31 0.24
CA GLY A 60 2.86 -16.01 0.30
C GLY A 60 3.90 -15.81 -0.78
N ILE A 61 4.83 -16.75 -0.95
CA ILE A 61 5.82 -16.66 -2.03
C ILE A 61 5.12 -16.62 -3.39
N LEU A 62 4.11 -17.46 -3.63
CA LEU A 62 3.38 -17.49 -4.90
C LEU A 62 2.58 -16.21 -5.18
N THR A 63 2.17 -15.49 -4.14
CA THR A 63 1.42 -14.22 -4.26
C THR A 63 2.36 -13.02 -4.41
N SER A 64 3.52 -13.03 -3.77
CA SER A 64 4.52 -11.96 -3.82
C SER A 64 5.40 -11.98 -5.08
N THR A 65 5.48 -13.13 -5.76
CA THR A 65 6.39 -13.31 -6.91
C THR A 65 5.81 -12.72 -8.19
N GLU A 66 5.98 -11.41 -8.40
CA GLU A 66 5.92 -10.82 -9.73
C GLU A 66 7.31 -10.75 -10.41
N ASN A 67 8.41 -10.82 -9.65
CA ASN A 67 9.76 -10.52 -10.16
C ASN A 67 10.73 -11.71 -10.26
N PHE A 68 10.46 -12.88 -9.69
CA PHE A 68 11.42 -14.02 -9.71
C PHE A 68 11.35 -14.94 -10.95
N LEU A 69 10.48 -14.65 -11.93
CA LEU A 69 10.24 -15.54 -13.09
C LEU A 69 10.54 -14.88 -14.45
N LYS A 70 11.44 -13.89 -14.48
CA LYS A 70 11.94 -13.31 -15.74
C LYS A 70 13.21 -13.97 -16.31
N VAL A 71 13.69 -15.08 -15.74
CA VAL A 71 14.80 -15.84 -16.34
C VAL A 71 14.25 -17.08 -17.04
N GLU A 72 14.47 -17.08 -18.37
CA GLU A 72 14.36 -18.14 -19.36
C GLU A 72 12.99 -18.84 -19.56
N GLY A 73 12.24 -18.30 -20.52
CA GLY A 73 11.50 -19.10 -21.51
C GLY A 73 10.22 -19.82 -21.08
N ALA A 74 9.90 -19.94 -19.79
CA ALA A 74 8.67 -20.57 -19.31
C ALA A 74 7.94 -19.67 -18.31
N SER A 75 6.84 -19.08 -18.77
CA SER A 75 5.90 -18.31 -17.95
C SER A 75 5.15 -19.24 -16.98
N ALA A 76 5.73 -19.55 -15.82
CA ALA A 76 4.93 -19.99 -14.68
C ALA A 76 4.27 -18.73 -14.06
N PRO A 77 2.94 -18.65 -13.97
CA PRO A 77 2.31 -17.46 -13.40
C PRO A 77 2.42 -17.49 -11.88
N ALA A 78 2.56 -16.30 -11.27
CA ALA A 78 2.12 -16.04 -9.91
C ALA A 78 0.74 -16.67 -9.67
N LEU A 79 0.38 -16.97 -8.41
CA LEU A 79 -0.96 -17.47 -8.06
C LEU A 79 -2.00 -16.56 -8.74
N PRO A 80 -2.79 -17.05 -9.71
CA PRO A 80 -3.74 -16.18 -10.40
C PRO A 80 -4.67 -15.59 -9.35
N THR A 81 -4.77 -14.27 -9.30
CA THR A 81 -5.77 -13.55 -8.48
C THR A 81 -7.15 -14.21 -8.44
N PRO A 82 -7.70 -14.79 -9.54
CA PRO A 82 -8.96 -15.53 -9.46
C PRO A 82 -8.94 -16.76 -8.55
N LEU A 83 -7.83 -17.50 -8.41
CA LEU A 83 -7.76 -18.68 -7.54
C LEU A 83 -7.79 -18.28 -6.06
N CYS A 84 -7.02 -17.26 -5.67
CA CYS A 84 -7.09 -16.67 -4.32
C CYS A 84 -8.51 -16.24 -3.95
N SER A 85 -9.20 -15.52 -4.85
CA SER A 85 -10.56 -15.07 -4.62
C SER A 85 -11.54 -16.24 -4.52
N GLN A 86 -11.40 -17.29 -5.35
CA GLN A 86 -12.25 -18.48 -5.26
C GLN A 86 -12.09 -19.23 -3.94
N MET A 87 -10.85 -19.41 -3.48
CA MET A 87 -10.56 -20.01 -2.18
C MET A 87 -11.15 -19.18 -1.05
N ALA A 88 -10.96 -17.86 -1.09
CA ALA A 88 -11.50 -16.95 -0.10
C ALA A 88 -13.04 -17.03 0.01
N VAL A 89 -13.75 -17.08 -1.12
CA VAL A 89 -15.21 -17.28 -1.15
C VAL A 89 -15.62 -18.57 -0.44
N LYS A 90 -14.91 -19.68 -0.68
CA LYS A 90 -15.18 -20.97 -0.03
C LYS A 90 -14.79 -20.98 1.46
N SER A 91 -13.89 -20.09 1.89
CA SER A 91 -13.44 -19.95 3.27
C SER A 91 -14.31 -19.03 4.14
N VAL A 92 -15.28 -18.31 3.57
CA VAL A 92 -16.21 -17.43 4.33
C VAL A 92 -16.85 -18.18 5.50
N GLN A 93 -17.29 -19.41 5.28
CA GLN A 93 -17.90 -20.26 6.31
C GLN A 93 -17.01 -20.49 7.56
N PHE A 94 -15.69 -20.35 7.44
CA PHE A 94 -14.76 -20.60 8.54
C PHE A 94 -14.61 -19.39 9.48
N LEU A 95 -15.02 -18.18 9.06
CA LEU A 95 -14.93 -16.98 9.91
C LEU A 95 -15.71 -17.13 11.22
N ASN A 96 -16.83 -17.83 11.18
CA ASN A 96 -17.69 -18.05 12.35
C ASN A 96 -17.24 -19.25 13.21
N THR A 97 -16.22 -20.00 12.79
CA THR A 97 -15.66 -21.11 13.55
C THR A 97 -14.64 -20.58 14.56
N ASP A 98 -15.00 -20.58 15.84
CA ASP A 98 -14.20 -20.00 16.94
C ASP A 98 -12.73 -20.44 16.94
N ALA A 99 -12.47 -21.75 16.75
CA ALA A 99 -11.11 -22.28 16.71
C ALA A 99 -10.30 -21.75 15.50
N TRP A 100 -10.93 -21.68 14.32
CA TRP A 100 -10.28 -21.21 13.10
C TRP A 100 -9.98 -19.70 13.19
N TYR A 101 -10.95 -18.92 13.66
CA TYR A 101 -10.80 -17.48 13.83
C TYR A 101 -9.73 -17.11 14.86
N LYS A 102 -9.70 -17.81 16.00
CA LYS A 102 -8.65 -17.61 17.02
C LYS A 102 -7.26 -17.93 16.46
N ALA A 103 -7.13 -18.99 15.68
CA ALA A 103 -5.86 -19.34 15.02
C ALA A 103 -5.43 -18.27 14.00
N LEU A 104 -6.37 -17.73 13.22
CA LEU A 104 -6.11 -16.61 12.30
C LEU A 104 -5.59 -15.37 13.06
N LEU A 105 -6.28 -14.93 14.10
CA LEU A 105 -5.85 -13.76 14.89
C LEU A 105 -4.48 -14.00 15.53
N LEU A 106 -4.24 -15.19 16.07
CA LEU A 106 -2.95 -15.54 16.66
C LEU A 106 -1.82 -15.47 15.62
N ALA A 107 -2.05 -15.98 14.41
CA ALA A 107 -1.07 -15.88 13.32
C ALA A 107 -0.82 -14.42 12.87
N LEU A 108 -1.86 -13.58 12.79
CA LEU A 108 -1.73 -12.18 12.41
C LEU A 108 -1.03 -11.31 13.48
N THR A 109 -1.20 -11.65 14.76
CA THR A 109 -0.65 -10.89 15.89
C THR A 109 0.73 -11.35 16.34
N LYS A 110 1.22 -12.49 15.84
CA LYS A 110 2.57 -12.98 16.15
C LYS A 110 3.61 -11.90 15.80
N PRO A 111 4.42 -11.41 16.76
CA PRO A 111 5.44 -10.42 16.48
C PRO A 111 6.50 -11.00 15.55
N ASP A 112 6.98 -10.18 14.63
CA ASP A 112 8.02 -10.57 13.68
C ASP A 112 9.37 -10.58 14.43
N GLN A 113 10.20 -11.63 14.22
CA GLN A 113 11.48 -11.77 14.93
C GLN A 113 12.52 -10.75 14.47
N THR A 114 12.40 -10.24 13.24
CA THR A 114 13.28 -9.23 12.65
C THR A 114 12.46 -8.09 12.05
N CYS A 115 12.94 -6.85 12.21
CA CYS A 115 12.20 -5.63 11.88
C CYS A 115 12.14 -5.34 10.35
N GLN A 116 12.97 -6.02 9.55
CA GLN A 116 13.24 -5.59 8.16
C GLN A 116 12.30 -6.19 7.11
N GLU A 117 11.84 -7.43 7.25
CA GLU A 117 10.98 -8.07 6.24
C GLU A 117 9.82 -8.83 6.88
N GLN A 118 8.61 -8.60 6.36
CA GLN A 118 7.44 -9.36 6.78
C GLN A 118 7.56 -10.79 6.25
N PRO A 119 7.34 -11.81 7.10
CA PRO A 119 7.28 -13.18 6.63
C PRO A 119 6.21 -13.34 5.52
N PRO A 120 6.52 -14.03 4.40
CA PRO A 120 5.59 -14.20 3.27
C PRO A 120 4.22 -14.75 3.67
N GLU A 121 4.18 -15.66 4.64
CA GLU A 121 2.95 -16.23 5.20
C GLU A 121 2.04 -15.17 5.81
N LYS A 122 2.62 -14.19 6.52
CA LYS A 122 1.86 -13.15 7.22
C LYS A 122 1.33 -12.13 6.23
N ALA A 123 2.13 -11.76 5.23
CA ALA A 123 1.68 -10.92 4.12
C ALA A 123 0.50 -11.56 3.37
N PHE A 124 0.58 -12.86 3.07
CA PHE A 124 -0.52 -13.62 2.47
C PHE A 124 -1.76 -13.63 3.36
N LEU A 125 -1.61 -13.86 4.65
CA LEU A 125 -2.75 -13.92 5.58
C LEU A 125 -3.58 -12.63 5.56
N PHE A 126 -2.95 -11.44 5.51
CA PHE A 126 -3.70 -10.19 5.39
C PHE A 126 -4.47 -10.09 4.07
N ILE A 127 -3.85 -10.48 2.95
CA ILE A 127 -4.53 -10.53 1.65
C ILE A 127 -5.70 -11.51 1.69
N TYR A 128 -5.45 -12.72 2.16
CA TYR A 128 -6.42 -13.80 2.22
C TYR A 128 -7.61 -13.43 3.10
N TYR A 129 -7.34 -12.90 4.29
CA TYR A 129 -8.39 -12.43 5.20
C TYR A 129 -9.22 -11.30 4.58
N GLY A 130 -8.58 -10.35 3.90
CA GLY A 130 -9.28 -9.27 3.20
C GLY A 130 -10.18 -9.77 2.08
N LEU A 131 -9.73 -10.78 1.33
CA LEU A 131 -10.55 -11.42 0.29
C LEU A 131 -11.72 -12.22 0.87
N ILE A 132 -11.55 -12.89 2.02
CA ILE A 132 -12.66 -13.58 2.70
C ILE A 132 -13.68 -12.56 3.18
N LEU A 133 -13.24 -11.47 3.82
CA LEU A 133 -14.13 -10.39 4.26
C LEU A 133 -14.82 -9.66 3.12
N GLN A 134 -14.16 -9.55 1.96
CA GLN A 134 -14.79 -9.06 0.75
C GLN A 134 -15.87 -10.03 0.26
N ALA A 135 -15.67 -11.35 0.40
CA ALA A 135 -16.60 -12.38 -0.06
C ALA A 135 -17.81 -12.60 0.89
N GLU A 136 -17.67 -12.29 2.18
CA GLU A 136 -18.74 -12.40 3.18
C GLU A 136 -19.94 -11.51 2.84
N ASP A 137 -21.16 -12.02 3.05
CA ASP A 137 -22.39 -11.28 2.76
C ASP A 137 -22.93 -10.58 4.03
N ASN A 138 -22.67 -11.14 5.21
CA ASN A 138 -23.14 -10.60 6.46
C ASN A 138 -22.29 -9.40 6.91
N SER A 139 -22.83 -8.20 6.71
CA SER A 139 -22.21 -6.95 7.12
C SER A 139 -21.88 -6.88 8.62
N THR A 140 -22.65 -7.55 9.48
CA THR A 140 -22.38 -7.54 10.93
C THR A 140 -21.12 -8.33 11.26
N THR A 141 -20.93 -9.49 10.62
CA THR A 141 -19.71 -10.31 10.68
C THR A 141 -18.53 -9.49 10.15
N VAL A 142 -18.63 -8.91 8.95
CA VAL A 142 -17.55 -8.07 8.39
C VAL A 142 -17.13 -6.97 9.36
N ARG A 143 -18.09 -6.25 9.95
CA ARG A 143 -17.79 -5.19 10.94
C ARG A 143 -17.12 -5.72 12.20
N ALA A 144 -17.57 -6.87 12.72
CA ALA A 144 -16.97 -7.47 13.93
C ALA A 144 -15.51 -7.86 13.68
N HIS A 145 -15.25 -8.51 12.55
CA HIS A 145 -13.92 -8.93 12.13
C HIS A 145 -12.96 -7.75 11.87
N LEU A 146 -13.43 -6.69 11.22
CA LEU A 146 -12.63 -5.48 10.98
C LEU A 146 -12.30 -4.73 12.28
N ARG A 147 -13.25 -4.63 13.21
CA ARG A 147 -13.00 -4.04 14.54
C ARG A 147 -11.95 -4.84 15.30
N SER A 148 -12.10 -6.16 15.37
CA SER A 148 -11.13 -7.02 16.05
C SER A 148 -9.74 -6.96 15.42
N LEU A 149 -9.65 -6.75 14.10
CA LEU A 149 -8.38 -6.55 13.42
C LEU A 149 -7.74 -5.21 13.78
N LEU A 150 -8.52 -4.13 13.78
CA LEU A 150 -8.09 -2.81 14.23
C LEU A 150 -7.71 -2.80 15.71
N ASP A 151 -8.27 -3.71 16.52
CA ASP A 151 -7.91 -3.82 17.93
C ASP A 151 -6.54 -4.51 18.16
N THR A 152 -5.86 -4.97 17.11
CA THR A 152 -4.52 -5.56 17.22
C THR A 152 -3.42 -4.49 17.37
N SER A 153 -2.17 -4.91 17.62
CA SER A 153 -1.06 -3.97 17.77
C SER A 153 -0.72 -3.26 16.46
N HIS A 154 -0.48 -1.95 16.53
CA HIS A 154 -0.01 -1.11 15.43
C HIS A 154 1.48 -0.79 15.51
N GLN A 155 2.22 -1.46 16.39
CA GLN A 155 3.64 -1.20 16.61
C GLN A 155 4.50 -1.48 15.37
N TRP A 156 4.18 -2.54 14.63
CA TRP A 156 5.02 -3.05 13.55
C TRP A 156 4.62 -2.48 12.17
N PRO A 157 5.55 -1.91 11.39
CA PRO A 157 5.24 -1.28 10.10
C PRO A 157 4.46 -2.18 9.13
N LYS A 158 4.95 -3.41 8.93
CA LYS A 158 4.34 -4.35 7.99
C LYS A 158 2.99 -4.88 8.46
N GLN A 159 2.78 -4.96 9.76
CA GLN A 159 1.45 -5.26 10.32
C GLN A 159 0.47 -4.12 10.03
N ARG A 160 0.88 -2.84 10.17
CA ARG A 160 0.03 -1.70 9.81
C ARG A 160 -0.37 -1.72 8.33
N GLU A 161 0.60 -1.95 7.45
CA GLU A 161 0.36 -2.09 6.01
C GLU A 161 -0.63 -3.23 5.71
N GLY A 162 -0.45 -4.39 6.35
CA GLY A 162 -1.32 -5.56 6.22
C GLY A 162 -2.76 -5.32 6.72
N ILE A 163 -2.92 -4.66 7.87
CA ILE A 163 -4.24 -4.26 8.40
C ILE A 163 -4.94 -3.35 7.40
N ALA A 164 -4.25 -2.31 6.94
CA ALA A 164 -4.79 -1.36 5.96
C ALA A 164 -5.19 -2.04 4.65
N LEU A 165 -4.36 -2.97 4.15
CA LEU A 165 -4.63 -3.77 2.95
C LEU A 165 -5.90 -4.61 3.12
N THR A 166 -6.05 -5.28 4.26
CA THR A 166 -7.23 -6.10 4.59
C THR A 166 -8.50 -5.26 4.58
N ILE A 167 -8.46 -4.08 5.22
CA ILE A 167 -9.57 -3.14 5.27
C ILE A 167 -9.94 -2.65 3.87
N GLY A 168 -8.94 -2.30 3.05
CA GLY A 168 -9.17 -1.90 1.67
C GLY A 168 -9.84 -2.99 0.84
N LEU A 169 -9.40 -4.24 0.97
CA LEU A 169 -9.99 -5.38 0.23
C LEU A 169 -11.47 -5.57 0.60
N ALA A 170 -11.80 -5.53 1.89
CA ALA A 170 -13.19 -5.58 2.35
C ALA A 170 -14.04 -4.41 1.79
N ALA A 171 -13.45 -3.23 1.64
CA ALA A 171 -14.14 -2.03 1.15
C ALA A 171 -14.63 -2.14 -0.30
N VAL A 172 -14.09 -3.08 -1.09
CA VAL A 172 -14.54 -3.30 -2.48
C VAL A 172 -16.03 -3.68 -2.54
N ARG A 173 -16.53 -4.42 -1.55
CA ARG A 173 -17.96 -4.81 -1.46
C ARG A 173 -18.70 -4.14 -0.29
N HIS A 174 -17.99 -3.67 0.73
CA HIS A 174 -18.60 -3.20 1.98
C HIS A 174 -18.17 -1.77 2.35
N LEU A 175 -18.06 -0.87 1.37
CA LEU A 175 -17.52 0.48 1.56
C LEU A 175 -18.17 1.24 2.73
N ASP A 176 -19.51 1.30 2.79
CA ASP A 176 -20.24 2.00 3.85
C ASP A 176 -19.95 1.43 5.24
N HIS A 177 -19.86 0.11 5.35
CA HIS A 177 -19.58 -0.57 6.61
C HIS A 177 -18.13 -0.39 7.05
N VAL A 178 -17.18 -0.45 6.11
CA VAL A 178 -15.77 -0.17 6.36
C VAL A 178 -15.59 1.27 6.83
N TRP A 179 -16.21 2.23 6.14
CA TRP A 179 -16.22 3.63 6.54
C TRP A 179 -16.71 3.80 7.98
N ALA A 180 -17.88 3.25 8.30
CA ALA A 180 -18.43 3.33 9.65
C ALA A 180 -17.56 2.66 10.73
N VAL A 181 -16.81 1.60 10.40
CA VAL A 181 -15.85 0.98 11.32
C VAL A 181 -14.65 1.88 11.56
N LEU A 182 -14.08 2.48 10.51
CA LEU A 182 -12.96 3.42 10.63
C LEU A 182 -13.36 4.66 11.43
N GLU A 183 -14.56 5.19 11.21
CA GLU A 183 -15.12 6.30 11.98
C GLU A 183 -15.27 5.97 13.46
N GLN A 184 -15.84 4.81 13.77
CA GLN A 184 -16.01 4.37 15.15
C GLN A 184 -14.65 4.14 15.83
N PHE A 185 -13.71 3.51 15.14
CA PHE A 185 -12.36 3.31 15.65
C PHE A 185 -11.65 4.64 15.88
N GLY A 186 -11.83 5.61 14.99
CA GLY A 186 -11.30 6.95 15.13
C GLY A 186 -11.75 7.71 16.38
N GLN A 187 -12.90 7.34 16.95
CA GLN A 187 -13.45 7.93 18.18
C GLN A 187 -13.08 7.14 19.44
N SER A 188 -12.41 6.00 19.29
CA SER A 188 -12.04 5.09 20.38
C SER A 188 -10.92 5.66 21.27
N THR A 189 -10.79 5.11 22.49
CA THR A 189 -9.73 5.49 23.43
C THR A 189 -8.31 5.22 22.90
N PRO A 190 -8.01 4.09 22.24
CA PRO A 190 -6.73 3.88 21.56
C PRO A 190 -6.30 4.99 20.61
N ILE A 191 -7.22 5.45 19.76
CA ILE A 191 -6.92 6.51 18.81
C ILE A 191 -6.74 7.84 19.52
N LYS A 192 -7.56 8.14 20.53
CA LYS A 192 -7.34 9.33 21.37
C LYS A 192 -5.94 9.34 21.98
N TRP A 193 -5.40 8.19 22.40
CA TRP A 193 -4.01 8.11 22.87
C TRP A 193 -2.98 8.40 21.78
N SER A 194 -3.16 7.85 20.56
CA SER A 194 -2.31 8.15 19.41
C SER A 194 -2.33 9.64 19.02
N LEU A 195 -3.48 10.31 19.17
CA LEU A 195 -3.65 11.74 18.91
C LEU A 195 -3.08 12.61 20.06
N GLN A 196 -3.20 12.16 21.31
CA GLN A 196 -2.83 12.92 22.51
C GLN A 196 -1.37 12.74 22.98
N SER A 197 -0.54 12.03 22.22
CA SER A 197 0.91 11.84 22.50
C SER A 197 1.67 13.17 22.71
N PHE A 198 1.09 14.31 22.31
CA PHE A 198 1.62 15.65 22.61
C PHE A 198 1.41 16.15 24.05
N CYS A 199 0.47 15.61 24.84
CA CYS A 199 -0.01 16.29 26.05
C CYS A 199 0.19 15.55 27.38
N LEU A 200 0.42 14.23 27.43
CA LEU A 200 0.44 13.48 28.69
C LEU A 200 1.55 12.43 28.75
N GLN A 201 2.50 12.61 29.66
CA GLN A 201 3.62 11.70 29.97
C GLN A 201 3.20 10.39 30.66
N ASN A 202 1.97 9.92 30.48
CA ASN A 202 1.48 8.76 31.22
C ASN A 202 1.37 7.53 30.31
N SER A 203 2.32 6.61 30.46
CA SER A 203 2.21 5.19 30.10
C SER A 203 1.58 4.94 28.72
N GLU A 204 2.25 5.39 27.65
CA GLU A 204 1.85 5.02 26.29
C GLU A 204 1.98 3.50 26.12
N ASP A 205 0.87 2.78 26.01
CA ASP A 205 0.91 1.40 25.51
C ASP A 205 1.44 1.45 24.06
N PRO A 206 2.66 0.95 23.80
CA PRO A 206 3.35 1.15 22.52
C PRO A 206 2.58 0.55 21.35
N ARG A 207 1.62 -0.36 21.62
CA ARG A 207 0.75 -0.95 20.61
C ARG A 207 -0.10 0.08 19.87
N TRP A 208 -0.46 1.20 20.50
CA TRP A 208 -1.42 2.17 19.96
C TRP A 208 -0.77 3.41 19.37
N LYS A 209 0.53 3.63 19.63
CA LYS A 209 1.28 4.82 19.21
C LYS A 209 1.04 5.17 17.72
N TRP A 210 1.08 4.16 16.83
CA TRP A 210 0.92 4.31 15.38
C TRP A 210 -0.46 3.88 14.85
N ALA A 211 -1.48 3.87 15.71
CA ALA A 211 -2.84 3.58 15.28
C ALA A 211 -3.33 4.61 14.24
N SER A 212 -3.05 5.90 14.44
CA SER A 212 -3.38 6.96 13.46
C SER A 212 -2.70 6.76 12.10
N SER A 213 -1.43 6.31 12.09
CA SER A 213 -0.72 5.95 10.86
C SER A 213 -1.39 4.79 10.12
N THR A 214 -1.89 3.80 10.86
CA THR A 214 -2.65 2.67 10.28
C THR A 214 -3.97 3.13 9.68
N VAL A 215 -4.68 4.03 10.37
CA VAL A 215 -5.96 4.58 9.88
C VAL A 215 -5.74 5.39 8.59
N LEU A 216 -4.68 6.20 8.52
CA LEU A 216 -4.29 6.90 7.28
C LEU A 216 -4.09 5.92 6.12
N LEU A 217 -3.28 4.88 6.33
CA LEU A 217 -3.06 3.85 5.31
C LEU A 217 -4.37 3.15 4.93
N ALA A 218 -5.25 2.86 5.89
CA ALA A 218 -6.54 2.23 5.63
C ALA A 218 -7.42 3.10 4.73
N TYR A 219 -7.51 4.41 4.98
CA TYR A 219 -8.21 5.34 4.09
C TYR A 219 -7.61 5.35 2.68
N GLY A 220 -6.28 5.31 2.56
CA GLY A 220 -5.61 5.19 1.25
C GLY A 220 -5.97 3.89 0.52
N GLN A 221 -5.97 2.77 1.23
CA GLN A 221 -6.31 1.45 0.66
C GLN A 221 -7.79 1.34 0.29
N VAL A 222 -8.68 1.99 1.04
CA VAL A 222 -10.11 2.16 0.69
C VAL A 222 -10.23 2.96 -0.61
N ALA A 223 -9.54 4.11 -0.70
CA ALA A 223 -9.58 4.95 -1.90
C ALA A 223 -9.09 4.20 -3.15
N ALA A 224 -7.97 3.49 -3.04
CA ALA A 224 -7.40 2.71 -4.13
C ALA A 224 -8.32 1.59 -4.65
N ARG A 225 -9.26 1.10 -3.83
CA ARG A 225 -10.14 -0.04 -4.13
C ARG A 225 -11.60 0.31 -4.36
N ALA A 226 -12.00 1.56 -4.14
CA ALA A 226 -13.35 2.05 -4.42
C ALA A 226 -13.69 2.05 -5.93
N LYS A 227 -12.70 1.91 -6.82
CA LYS A 227 -12.86 1.82 -8.29
C LYS A 227 -13.73 2.98 -8.83
N ALA A 228 -14.83 2.66 -9.51
CA ALA A 228 -15.75 3.65 -10.09
C ALA A 228 -16.42 4.54 -9.03
N HIS A 229 -16.52 4.06 -7.78
CA HIS A 229 -17.24 4.74 -6.70
C HIS A 229 -16.36 5.70 -5.88
N ILE A 230 -15.12 6.00 -6.30
CA ILE A 230 -14.23 6.86 -5.50
C ILE A 230 -14.69 8.32 -5.43
N LEU A 231 -15.22 8.90 -6.52
CA LEU A 231 -15.46 10.33 -6.62
C LEU A 231 -16.41 10.88 -5.53
N PRO A 232 -17.56 10.23 -5.22
CA PRO A 232 -18.43 10.68 -4.12
C PRO A 232 -17.80 10.62 -2.72
N TRP A 233 -16.71 9.87 -2.56
CA TRP A 233 -16.05 9.64 -1.27
C TRP A 233 -14.74 10.41 -1.11
N ALA A 234 -14.17 10.92 -2.20
CA ALA A 234 -12.83 11.48 -2.22
C ALA A 234 -12.64 12.64 -1.23
N ASP A 235 -13.58 13.59 -1.19
CA ASP A 235 -13.57 14.68 -0.22
C ASP A 235 -13.71 14.17 1.22
N ASN A 236 -14.65 13.25 1.49
CA ASN A 236 -14.83 12.70 2.84
C ASN A 236 -13.56 11.98 3.33
N ILE A 237 -12.96 11.15 2.47
CA ILE A 237 -11.71 10.45 2.74
C ILE A 237 -10.58 11.45 3.02
N LEU A 238 -10.41 12.48 2.17
CA LEU A 238 -9.37 13.48 2.38
C LEU A 238 -9.56 14.24 3.69
N SER A 239 -10.80 14.62 4.02
CA SER A 239 -11.12 15.31 5.27
C SER A 239 -10.63 14.53 6.50
N ARG A 240 -10.82 13.20 6.49
CA ARG A 240 -10.29 12.33 7.54
C ARG A 240 -8.77 12.23 7.51
N MET A 241 -8.15 12.12 6.33
CA MET A 241 -6.69 12.12 6.23
C MET A 241 -6.07 13.41 6.78
N VAL A 242 -6.64 14.56 6.43
CA VAL A 242 -6.21 15.88 6.91
C VAL A 242 -6.40 16.01 8.42
N PHE A 243 -7.50 15.50 8.98
CA PHE A 243 -7.71 15.45 10.42
C PHE A 243 -6.58 14.68 11.14
N TYR A 244 -6.29 13.45 10.73
CA TYR A 244 -5.22 12.67 11.37
C TYR A 244 -3.85 13.30 11.17
N PHE A 245 -3.59 13.91 10.02
CA PHE A 245 -2.36 14.65 9.78
C PHE A 245 -2.16 15.77 10.80
N HIS A 246 -3.17 16.60 11.05
CA HIS A 246 -3.03 17.75 11.96
C HIS A 246 -2.95 17.38 13.44
N TYR A 247 -3.63 16.31 13.86
CA TYR A 247 -3.83 16.01 15.29
C TYR A 247 -3.02 14.81 15.83
N SER A 248 -2.14 14.19 15.04
CA SER A 248 -1.30 13.05 15.47
C SER A 248 0.17 13.44 15.64
N SER A 249 1.01 12.55 16.19
CA SER A 249 2.40 12.81 16.67
C SER A 249 3.46 13.32 15.65
N TRP A 250 3.13 13.65 14.40
CA TRP A 250 4.05 14.17 13.36
C TRP A 250 5.40 13.43 13.23
N ASP A 251 5.45 12.16 13.64
CA ASP A 251 6.63 11.33 13.48
C ASP A 251 6.81 10.87 12.02
N GLU A 252 7.97 10.32 11.70
CA GLU A 252 8.27 9.93 10.32
C GLU A 252 7.31 8.86 9.79
N THR A 253 6.83 7.97 10.67
CA THR A 253 5.85 6.95 10.30
C THR A 253 4.52 7.57 9.87
N LEU A 254 4.02 8.57 10.61
CA LEU A 254 2.80 9.29 10.27
C LEU A 254 2.96 10.05 8.95
N LYS A 255 4.07 10.76 8.74
CA LYS A 255 4.34 11.51 7.50
C LYS A 255 4.33 10.59 6.28
N GLN A 256 5.07 9.48 6.34
CA GLN A 256 5.10 8.49 5.25
C GLN A 256 3.73 7.84 5.01
N SER A 257 2.99 7.54 6.09
CA SER A 257 1.63 6.99 5.98
C SER A 257 0.66 7.98 5.32
N PHE A 258 0.74 9.26 5.66
CA PHE A 258 -0.05 10.33 5.06
C PHE A 258 0.28 10.48 3.56
N LEU A 259 1.55 10.61 3.19
CA LEU A 259 1.98 10.75 1.80
C LEU A 259 1.56 9.54 0.95
N THR A 260 1.75 8.32 1.48
CA THR A 260 1.32 7.08 0.82
C THR A 260 -0.18 7.05 0.61
N ALA A 261 -0.96 7.41 1.63
CA ALA A 261 -2.42 7.41 1.56
C ALA A 261 -2.96 8.45 0.56
N VAL A 262 -2.37 9.65 0.54
CA VAL A 262 -2.70 10.71 -0.42
C VAL A 262 -2.33 10.30 -1.84
N LEU A 263 -1.16 9.68 -2.06
CA LEU A 263 -0.79 9.13 -3.38
C LEU A 263 -1.83 8.12 -3.88
N MET A 264 -2.30 7.22 -3.01
CA MET A 264 -3.35 6.26 -3.35
C MET A 264 -4.66 6.97 -3.72
N LEU A 265 -5.07 7.98 -2.95
CA LEU A 265 -6.28 8.76 -3.20
C LEU A 265 -6.21 9.52 -4.53
N VAL A 266 -5.17 10.34 -4.73
CA VAL A 266 -4.99 11.15 -5.94
C VAL A 266 -4.87 10.25 -7.17
N GLY A 267 -4.16 9.11 -7.05
CA GLY A 267 -4.07 8.11 -8.11
C GLY A 267 -5.41 7.42 -8.41
N ALA A 268 -6.26 7.20 -7.40
CA ALA A 268 -7.60 6.65 -7.59
C ALA A 268 -8.54 7.64 -8.31
N ILE A 269 -8.52 8.92 -7.90
CA ILE A 269 -9.28 9.99 -8.56
C ILE A 269 -8.83 10.13 -10.02
N SER A 270 -7.53 10.23 -10.27
CA SER A 270 -6.98 10.49 -11.61
C SER A 270 -7.27 9.38 -12.63
N ARG A 271 -7.45 8.14 -12.18
CA ARG A 271 -7.75 6.98 -13.05
C ARG A 271 -9.24 6.75 -13.27
N ASN A 272 -10.10 7.50 -12.59
CA ASN A 272 -11.55 7.34 -12.72
C ASN A 272 -12.04 7.97 -14.04
N GLU A 273 -12.97 7.32 -14.73
CA GLU A 273 -13.54 7.81 -15.99
C GLU A 273 -14.20 9.19 -15.84
N GLY A 274 -14.78 9.49 -14.66
CA GLY A 274 -15.39 10.77 -14.33
C GLY A 274 -14.43 11.84 -13.80
N ALA A 275 -13.12 11.58 -13.79
CA ALA A 275 -12.12 12.50 -13.22
C ALA A 275 -12.15 13.89 -13.85
N HIS A 276 -12.52 13.98 -15.13
CA HIS A 276 -12.60 15.26 -15.83
C HIS A 276 -13.77 16.12 -15.34
N SER A 277 -14.90 15.54 -14.96
CA SER A 277 -16.04 16.32 -14.47
C SER A 277 -16.01 16.56 -12.96
N TYR A 278 -15.14 15.86 -12.22
CA TYR A 278 -15.10 15.94 -10.77
C TYR A 278 -14.33 17.17 -10.28
N GLU A 279 -14.96 17.94 -9.40
CA GLU A 279 -14.35 19.05 -8.67
C GLU A 279 -13.94 18.59 -7.28
N PHE A 280 -12.64 18.47 -7.07
CA PHE A 280 -12.06 18.09 -5.79
C PHE A 280 -11.96 19.32 -4.88
N SER A 281 -12.89 19.44 -3.94
CA SER A 281 -13.08 20.69 -3.19
C SER A 281 -11.93 20.99 -2.24
N GLN A 282 -11.30 19.95 -1.68
CA GLN A 282 -10.24 20.07 -0.67
C GLN A 282 -8.81 20.12 -1.22
N ILE A 283 -8.61 20.44 -2.50
CA ILE A 283 -7.26 20.61 -3.08
C ILE A 283 -6.43 21.62 -2.26
N SER A 284 -7.05 22.72 -1.84
CA SER A 284 -6.37 23.79 -1.09
C SER A 284 -5.80 23.30 0.24
N GLU A 285 -6.64 22.70 1.09
CA GLU A 285 -6.22 22.12 2.37
C GLU A 285 -5.10 21.10 2.21
N LEU A 286 -5.20 20.22 1.20
CA LEU A 286 -4.16 19.23 0.96
C LEU A 286 -2.84 19.86 0.51
N LEU A 287 -2.88 20.89 -0.34
CA LEU A 287 -1.67 21.61 -0.73
C LEU A 287 -0.98 22.26 0.46
N GLU A 288 -1.74 22.85 1.40
CA GLU A 288 -1.15 23.39 2.62
C GLU A 288 -0.43 22.31 3.44
N CYS A 289 -1.05 21.14 3.64
CA CYS A 289 -0.39 20.03 4.34
C CYS A 289 0.94 19.62 3.68
N LEU A 290 0.95 19.52 2.34
CA LEU A 290 2.14 19.12 1.57
C LEU A 290 3.24 20.19 1.60
N MET A 291 2.88 21.47 1.53
CA MET A 291 3.84 22.57 1.64
C MET A 291 4.48 22.59 3.02
N VAL A 292 3.71 22.44 4.10
CA VAL A 292 4.27 22.37 5.45
C VAL A 292 5.22 21.19 5.60
N LEU A 293 4.92 20.02 5.01
CA LEU A 293 5.86 18.89 5.01
C LEU A 293 7.19 19.23 4.34
N MET A 294 7.16 19.89 3.18
CA MET A 294 8.38 20.27 2.46
C MET A 294 9.21 21.32 3.20
N GLU A 295 8.54 22.31 3.78
CA GLU A 295 9.16 23.44 4.50
C GLU A 295 9.77 23.02 5.85
N LYS A 296 9.23 21.97 6.49
CA LYS A 296 9.75 21.45 7.77
C LYS A 296 11.00 20.59 7.61
N GLU A 297 11.30 20.08 6.42
CA GLU A 297 12.57 19.41 6.17
C GLU A 297 13.73 20.43 6.09
N PRO A 298 14.98 20.06 6.46
CA PRO A 298 16.13 20.97 6.38
C PRO A 298 16.50 21.27 4.92
N GLN A 299 16.70 22.54 4.57
CA GLN A 299 16.82 22.98 3.16
C GLN A 299 18.09 22.52 2.44
N ASP A 300 19.13 22.22 3.20
CA ASP A 300 20.48 21.87 2.77
C ASP A 300 20.75 20.36 2.76
N THR A 301 19.79 19.54 3.20
CA THR A 301 19.92 18.08 3.26
C THR A 301 18.67 17.36 2.80
N LEU A 302 18.84 16.14 2.30
CA LEU A 302 17.76 15.18 2.08
C LEU A 302 17.92 14.04 3.08
N CYS A 303 17.08 14.05 4.12
CA CYS A 303 17.07 13.00 5.14
C CYS A 303 16.04 11.92 4.83
N THR A 304 14.98 12.25 4.08
CA THR A 304 13.87 11.34 3.76
C THR A 304 13.39 11.54 2.32
N SER A 305 12.45 10.72 1.86
CA SER A 305 11.79 10.88 0.55
C SER A 305 10.59 11.86 0.56
N THR A 306 10.31 12.50 1.69
CA THR A 306 9.12 13.34 1.93
C THR A 306 8.97 14.45 0.89
N ARG A 307 10.00 15.28 0.67
CA ARG A 307 9.97 16.34 -0.35
C ARG A 307 9.64 15.82 -1.75
N GLN A 308 10.32 14.76 -2.16
CA GLN A 308 10.13 14.16 -3.49
C GLN A 308 8.69 13.67 -3.67
N GLN A 309 8.17 12.92 -2.70
CA GLN A 309 6.79 12.43 -2.73
C GLN A 309 5.78 13.59 -2.70
N ALA A 310 6.00 14.60 -1.86
CA ALA A 310 5.14 15.78 -1.79
C ALA A 310 5.08 16.53 -3.13
N ILE A 311 6.23 16.78 -3.77
CA ILE A 311 6.30 17.42 -5.11
C ILE A 311 5.53 16.59 -6.14
N HIS A 312 5.68 15.26 -6.11
CA HIS A 312 4.96 14.37 -7.03
C HIS A 312 3.44 14.43 -6.83
N ILE A 313 2.97 14.47 -5.57
CA ILE A 313 1.55 14.63 -5.25
C ILE A 313 1.07 16.00 -5.73
N VAL A 314 1.78 17.08 -5.41
CA VAL A 314 1.48 18.45 -5.86
C VAL A 314 1.33 18.51 -7.38
N ALA A 315 2.28 17.93 -8.13
CA ALA A 315 2.22 17.88 -9.59
C ALA A 315 0.99 17.13 -10.11
N SER A 316 0.51 16.12 -9.37
CA SER A 316 -0.71 15.38 -9.71
C SER A 316 -1.97 16.19 -9.37
N LEU A 317 -2.00 16.88 -8.23
CA LEU A 317 -3.11 17.75 -7.82
C LEU A 317 -3.32 18.92 -8.78
N CYS A 318 -2.24 19.50 -9.31
CA CYS A 318 -2.30 20.57 -10.32
C CYS A 318 -3.03 20.15 -11.63
N LYS A 319 -3.22 18.85 -11.87
CA LYS A 319 -3.97 18.32 -13.03
C LYS A 319 -5.46 18.11 -12.73
N LEU A 320 -5.87 18.16 -11.47
CA LEU A 320 -7.26 17.99 -11.04
C LEU A 320 -8.03 19.31 -11.14
N ARG A 321 -9.36 19.22 -11.07
CA ARG A 321 -10.25 20.38 -10.97
C ARG A 321 -10.71 20.59 -9.53
N PRO A 322 -11.04 21.84 -9.12
CA PRO A 322 -10.89 23.07 -9.90
C PRO A 322 -9.42 23.47 -10.09
N PRO A 323 -9.08 24.20 -11.17
CA PRO A 323 -7.72 24.69 -11.36
C PRO A 323 -7.35 25.67 -10.26
N LEU A 324 -6.11 25.59 -9.80
CA LEU A 324 -5.56 26.52 -8.81
C LEU A 324 -5.58 27.97 -9.35
N ASP A 325 -5.89 28.91 -8.47
CA ASP A 325 -5.71 30.33 -8.76
C ASP A 325 -4.21 30.69 -8.89
N LEU A 326 -3.96 31.91 -9.39
CA LEU A 326 -2.60 32.37 -9.69
C LEU A 326 -1.72 32.48 -8.45
N GLU A 327 -2.27 32.93 -7.32
CA GLU A 327 -1.54 33.12 -6.07
C GLU A 327 -1.06 31.77 -5.53
N ARG A 328 -1.97 30.78 -5.48
CA ARG A 328 -1.63 29.41 -5.07
C ARG A 328 -0.62 28.77 -6.00
N LYS A 329 -0.76 28.94 -7.32
CA LYS A 329 0.24 28.46 -8.30
C LYS A 329 1.62 29.05 -8.01
N SER A 330 1.69 30.35 -7.78
CA SER A 330 2.95 31.04 -7.46
C SER A 330 3.58 30.50 -6.18
N ARG A 331 2.78 30.35 -5.11
CA ARG A 331 3.27 29.84 -3.83
C ARG A 331 3.76 28.40 -3.93
N VAL A 332 2.98 27.51 -4.56
CA VAL A 332 3.37 26.11 -4.78
C VAL A 332 4.66 26.02 -5.58
N LEU A 333 4.78 26.77 -6.69
CA LEU A 333 6.01 26.81 -7.47
C LEU A 333 7.20 27.30 -6.64
N SER A 334 7.02 28.37 -5.86
CA SER A 334 8.06 28.90 -4.99
C SER A 334 8.54 27.85 -3.99
N VAL A 335 7.63 27.19 -3.27
CA VAL A 335 7.98 26.18 -2.26
C VAL A 335 8.67 24.97 -2.90
N CYS A 336 8.11 24.45 -4.00
CA CYS A 336 8.69 23.29 -4.69
C CYS A 336 10.09 23.61 -5.26
N LEU A 337 10.26 24.75 -5.94
CA LEU A 337 11.56 25.14 -6.50
C LEU A 337 12.57 25.41 -5.38
N HIS A 338 12.18 26.11 -4.31
CA HIS A 338 13.06 26.36 -3.18
C HIS A 338 13.49 25.06 -2.48
N SER A 339 12.60 24.07 -2.39
CA SER A 339 12.92 22.76 -1.77
C SER A 339 13.99 21.96 -2.53
N VAL A 340 14.18 22.25 -3.82
CA VAL A 340 15.15 21.58 -4.70
C VAL A 340 16.40 22.43 -4.92
N LEU A 341 16.23 23.73 -5.22
CA LEU A 341 17.32 24.63 -5.58
C LEU A 341 18.18 25.06 -4.40
N ALA A 342 17.69 24.92 -3.16
CA ALA A 342 18.48 25.16 -1.95
C ALA A 342 19.41 23.99 -1.59
N LEU A 343 19.28 22.84 -2.28
CA LEU A 343 20.10 21.67 -2.00
C LEU A 343 21.54 21.86 -2.49
N PRO A 344 22.54 21.30 -1.79
CA PRO A 344 23.92 21.31 -2.23
C PRO A 344 24.11 20.42 -3.47
N LEU A 345 25.25 20.60 -4.14
CA LEU A 345 25.64 19.75 -5.28
C LEU A 345 25.61 18.26 -4.90
N GLN A 346 25.32 17.41 -5.89
CA GLN A 346 25.12 15.98 -5.70
C GLN A 346 26.26 15.29 -4.92
N ASP A 347 27.52 15.61 -5.25
CA ASP A 347 28.70 15.01 -4.58
C ASP A 347 28.76 15.30 -3.07
N VAL A 348 28.23 16.45 -2.64
CA VAL A 348 28.15 16.84 -1.22
C VAL A 348 26.97 16.15 -0.58
N LEU A 349 25.85 16.09 -1.28
CA LEU A 349 24.64 15.43 -0.82
C LEU A 349 24.90 13.94 -0.55
N GLU A 350 25.50 13.21 -1.52
CA GLU A 350 25.84 11.79 -1.40
C GLU A 350 26.73 11.51 -0.18
N LYS A 351 27.71 12.39 0.11
CA LYS A 351 28.56 12.28 1.31
C LYS A 351 27.76 12.43 2.60
N HIS A 352 26.77 13.33 2.64
CA HIS A 352 25.90 13.49 3.80
C HIS A 352 24.98 12.28 3.97
N THR A 353 24.54 11.66 2.86
CA THR A 353 23.57 10.56 2.90
C THR A 353 24.17 9.24 3.34
N CYS A 354 25.47 9.01 3.08
CA CYS A 354 26.22 7.85 3.57
C CYS A 354 26.23 7.71 5.11
N LEU A 355 25.82 8.76 5.85
CA LEU A 355 25.70 8.75 7.31
C LEU A 355 24.37 8.17 7.81
N PHE A 356 23.39 7.94 6.92
CA PHE A 356 22.09 7.39 7.29
C PHE A 356 22.06 5.87 7.12
N LEU A 357 21.38 5.18 8.06
CA LEU A 357 21.14 3.74 8.02
C LEU A 357 20.30 3.32 6.79
N GLU A 358 19.37 4.18 6.37
CA GLU A 358 18.58 4.04 5.14
C GLU A 358 18.62 5.37 4.38
N PRO A 359 19.57 5.56 3.45
CA PRO A 359 19.71 6.81 2.72
C PRO A 359 18.52 7.02 1.76
N PRO A 360 17.92 8.21 1.67
CA PRO A 360 16.94 8.51 0.64
C PRO A 360 17.54 8.32 -0.76
N ASN A 361 16.74 7.82 -1.70
CA ASN A 361 17.20 7.56 -3.06
C ASN A 361 17.41 8.88 -3.83
N ILE A 362 18.65 9.36 -3.84
CA ILE A 362 19.07 10.61 -4.51
C ILE A 362 19.20 10.43 -6.03
N GLN A 363 19.40 9.19 -6.48
CA GLN A 363 19.57 8.85 -7.89
C GLN A 363 18.24 8.34 -8.44
N VAL A 364 17.32 9.25 -8.74
CA VAL A 364 16.05 8.92 -9.42
C VAL A 364 16.34 8.42 -10.84
N ARG A 365 16.76 7.15 -11.00
CA ARG A 365 16.67 6.43 -12.27
C ARG A 365 15.38 5.62 -12.26
N GLY A 366 14.28 6.31 -12.54
CA GLY A 366 12.97 5.72 -12.81
C GLY A 366 12.39 4.92 -11.65
N TRP A 367 11.24 5.36 -11.12
CA TRP A 367 10.37 4.36 -10.50
C TRP A 367 10.00 3.36 -11.58
N ASP A 368 10.63 2.19 -11.56
CA ASP A 368 10.09 1.02 -12.19
C ASP A 368 8.65 0.87 -11.72
N ARG A 369 7.77 0.75 -12.70
CA ARG A 369 6.34 0.60 -12.58
C ARG A 369 6.02 -0.26 -11.35
N VAL A 370 5.35 0.34 -10.36
CA VAL A 370 4.44 -0.43 -9.51
C VAL A 370 3.55 -1.22 -10.48
N PRO A 371 3.35 -2.53 -10.30
CA PRO A 371 2.64 -3.36 -11.25
C PRO A 371 1.14 -3.02 -11.23
N PHE A 372 0.80 -1.94 -11.92
CA PHE A 372 -0.56 -1.59 -12.26
C PHE A 372 -0.83 -2.23 -13.61
N SER A 373 -1.64 -3.28 -13.61
CA SER A 373 -2.14 -3.99 -14.79
C SER A 373 -2.75 -3.02 -15.80
N GLU A 374 -1.95 -2.52 -16.74
CA GLU A 374 -2.42 -1.88 -17.96
C GLU A 374 -3.00 -2.98 -18.86
N ARG A 375 -4.33 -3.08 -18.89
CA ARG A 375 -5.04 -3.71 -20.00
C ARG A 375 -5.98 -2.67 -20.59
N GLY A 376 -5.47 -1.95 -21.58
CA GLY A 376 -6.22 -1.06 -22.47
C GLY A 376 -5.83 -1.37 -23.92
N PRO A 377 -6.76 -1.28 -24.89
CA PRO A 377 -6.61 -1.92 -26.18
C PRO A 377 -5.61 -1.20 -27.07
N SER A 378 -4.77 -2.00 -27.71
CA SER A 378 -3.88 -1.64 -28.79
C SER A 378 -4.67 -1.24 -30.04
N SER A 379 -4.60 0.04 -30.43
CA SER A 379 -4.61 0.45 -31.83
C SER A 379 -4.20 1.91 -31.96
N ALA A 380 -2.92 2.16 -32.26
CA ALA A 380 -2.47 3.41 -32.82
C ALA A 380 -2.49 3.29 -34.35
N PRO A 381 -2.99 4.26 -35.13
CA PRO A 381 -2.58 4.44 -36.50
C PRO A 381 -1.34 5.33 -36.55
N SER A 382 -0.37 4.89 -37.33
CA SER A 382 0.92 5.53 -37.60
C SER A 382 0.85 6.60 -38.70
N CYS A 383 1.89 7.45 -38.72
CA CYS A 383 2.42 8.26 -39.83
C CYS A 383 1.74 9.64 -40.06
N SER A 384 2.43 10.73 -40.38
CA SER A 384 3.85 10.99 -40.65
C SER A 384 4.01 12.48 -40.95
N TRP A 385 4.86 13.23 -40.25
CA TRP A 385 5.40 14.51 -40.75
C TRP A 385 6.78 14.75 -40.15
N LEU A 386 7.83 14.57 -40.96
CA LEU A 386 9.08 15.34 -40.92
C LEU A 386 9.98 14.84 -42.06
N GLY A 387 10.36 15.75 -42.95
CA GLY A 387 11.37 15.49 -43.96
C GLY A 387 11.57 16.66 -44.91
N ARG A 388 12.76 17.29 -44.78
CA ARG A 388 13.42 18.34 -45.59
C ARG A 388 13.45 19.69 -44.88
N GLY A 389 14.59 20.35 -44.67
CA GLY A 389 15.98 20.08 -45.03
C GLY A 389 16.77 21.37 -44.77
N CYS A 390 17.93 21.27 -44.14
CA CYS A 390 18.81 22.40 -43.84
C CYS A 390 19.38 23.04 -45.11
N GLY A 391 19.46 24.37 -45.15
CA GLY A 391 20.23 25.17 -46.11
C GLY A 391 20.93 26.35 -45.40
N PRO A 392 22.10 26.82 -45.88
CA PRO A 392 23.09 27.55 -45.08
C PRO A 392 22.84 29.07 -44.98
N PRO A 393 23.55 29.79 -44.07
CA PRO A 393 23.28 31.20 -43.78
C PRO A 393 24.09 32.15 -44.68
N THR A 394 23.56 33.34 -44.96
CA THR A 394 24.29 34.52 -45.49
C THR A 394 23.52 35.82 -45.17
N PRO A 395 24.15 37.01 -45.19
CA PRO A 395 24.18 37.89 -44.02
C PRO A 395 23.47 39.25 -44.19
N CYS A 396 23.33 39.94 -43.05
CA CYS A 396 23.03 41.35 -42.78
C CYS A 396 22.66 42.29 -43.94
N ARG A 397 21.57 43.04 -43.75
CA ARG A 397 21.55 44.47 -44.08
C ARG A 397 20.65 45.28 -43.13
N GLN A 398 21.22 46.39 -42.67
CA GLN A 398 20.62 47.46 -41.91
C GLN A 398 19.56 48.20 -42.73
N SER A 399 18.47 48.61 -42.06
CA SER A 399 17.91 49.98 -42.03
C SER A 399 16.68 49.98 -41.15
#